data_AF-A0A9P9Q513-F1
#
_entry.id   AF-A0A9P9Q513-F1
#
_cell.length_a   1.000
_cell.length_b   1.000
_cell.length_c   1.000
_cell.angle_alpha   90.00
_cell.angle_beta   90.00
_cell.angle_gamma   90.00
#
_symmetry.space_group_name_H-M   'P 1'
#
loop_
_entity.id
_entity.type
_entity.pdbx_description
1 polymer ?
#
loop_
_entity_poly.entity_id
_entity_poly.type
_entity_poly.pdbx_seq_one_letter_code
_entity_poly.pdbx_strand_id
1 'polypeptide(L)'
;MPGSHRKTQRAPLSCTSCQSRKVKCSKNIPCQGCISRGAAADCKREVVLVRGRVRTADIPGSSPTIAELLLENARLAELVSRSQATESSYAPAVDLTEYYEKRLYEAVGRTCEPRTVASTNDIAFPTQDCSRRFIEFADVWTSWVHFAFFFPEFHHEHEHFWAQGGSFLSADPLWLAVYFAVLASALGFMSEEDFAKSGAPLSSRSALTRNWFSTALFYLDKGEFLQQSHIRVVQAIVVLGNVVSKNSTYYIDTMSAN
;
A
#
# COMPACT_ATOMS: atom_id res chain seq x y z
N MET A 1 -2.10 20.32 39.31
CA MET A 1 -2.31 19.56 38.06
C MET A 1 -2.41 20.56 36.90
N PRO A 2 -1.38 20.74 36.06
CA PRO A 2 -1.49 21.63 34.90
C PRO A 2 -2.46 21.01 33.89
N GLY A 3 -3.55 21.70 33.58
CA GLY A 3 -4.65 21.19 32.77
C GLY A 3 -4.25 20.87 31.33
N SER A 4 -4.76 19.76 30.80
CA SER A 4 -4.58 19.35 29.41
C SER A 4 -5.13 20.42 28.45
N HIS A 5 -4.25 21.07 27.70
CA HIS A 5 -4.65 22.08 26.70
C HIS A 5 -5.36 21.43 25.51
N ARG A 6 -6.41 22.08 25.01
CA ARG A 6 -7.15 21.59 23.83
C ARG A 6 -6.23 21.58 22.60
N LYS A 7 -6.16 20.43 21.91
CA LYS A 7 -5.47 20.31 20.61
C LYS A 7 -6.34 20.90 19.51
N THR A 8 -5.77 21.79 18.70
CA THR A 8 -6.48 22.46 17.60
C THR A 8 -5.57 22.66 16.39
N GLN A 9 -6.16 22.81 15.21
CA GLN A 9 -5.40 23.18 14.01
C GLN A 9 -5.01 24.67 13.99
N ARG A 10 -5.79 25.55 14.64
CA ARG A 10 -5.57 27.01 14.68
C ARG A 10 -5.93 27.58 16.05
N ALA A 11 -5.17 28.56 16.51
CA ALA A 11 -5.42 29.26 17.76
C ALA A 11 -6.66 30.19 17.66
N PRO A 12 -7.57 30.20 18.66
CA PRO A 12 -8.70 31.12 18.69
C PRO A 12 -8.25 32.57 18.86
N LEU A 13 -8.84 33.49 18.09
CA LEU A 13 -8.53 34.93 18.16
C LEU A 13 -9.45 35.70 19.14
N SER A 14 -10.63 35.18 19.42
CA SER A 14 -11.59 35.75 20.37
C SER A 14 -11.18 35.45 21.82
N CYS A 15 -11.45 36.36 22.75
CA CYS A 15 -11.22 36.10 24.18
C CYS A 15 -12.24 35.10 24.74
N THR A 16 -11.84 34.37 25.79
CA THR A 16 -12.66 33.32 26.42
C THR A 16 -13.98 33.86 26.97
N SER A 17 -13.98 35.08 27.53
CA SER A 17 -15.17 35.74 28.08
C SER A 17 -16.20 36.13 27.01
N CYS A 18 -15.76 36.64 25.86
CA CYS A 18 -16.68 36.93 24.76
C CYS A 18 -17.18 35.65 24.09
N GLN A 19 -16.32 34.64 23.97
CA GLN A 19 -16.69 33.34 23.42
C GLN A 19 -17.72 32.62 24.29
N SER A 20 -17.53 32.58 25.61
CA SER A 20 -18.48 31.94 26.54
C SER A 20 -19.83 32.66 26.55
N ARG A 21 -19.81 34.00 26.48
CA ARG A 21 -21.02 34.84 26.38
C ARG A 21 -21.64 34.87 24.98
N LYS A 22 -20.98 34.27 23.98
CA LYS A 22 -21.40 34.28 22.56
C LYS A 22 -21.65 35.69 22.00
N VAL A 23 -20.78 36.65 22.35
CA VAL A 23 -20.84 38.05 21.88
C VAL A 23 -19.66 38.40 20.97
N LYS A 24 -19.81 39.46 20.17
CA LYS A 24 -18.76 39.95 19.27
C LYS A 24 -17.52 40.41 20.06
N CYS A 25 -16.35 39.86 19.72
CA CYS A 25 -15.06 40.24 20.29
C CYS A 25 -14.29 41.15 19.31
N SER A 26 -13.69 42.23 19.81
CA SER A 26 -12.81 43.10 19.01
C SER A 26 -11.42 42.50 18.76
N LYS A 27 -11.16 41.29 19.27
CA LYS A 27 -9.92 40.49 19.10
C LYS A 27 -8.63 41.12 19.61
N ASN A 28 -8.57 42.39 19.97
CA ASN A 28 -7.50 42.96 20.80
C ASN A 28 -7.65 42.48 22.24
N ILE A 29 -6.57 42.34 23.00
CA ILE A 29 -6.61 41.91 24.41
C ILE A 29 -5.92 43.00 25.26
N PRO A 30 -6.63 43.60 26.24
CA PRO A 30 -8.06 43.43 26.54
C PRO A 30 -8.98 43.90 25.39
N CYS A 31 -10.08 43.19 25.15
CA CYS A 31 -11.00 43.53 24.07
C CYS A 31 -11.95 44.65 24.49
N GLN A 32 -12.39 45.48 23.54
CA GLN A 32 -13.24 46.66 23.79
C GLN A 32 -14.53 46.28 24.54
N GLY A 33 -15.14 45.14 24.21
CA GLY A 33 -16.31 44.65 24.93
C GLY A 33 -16.02 44.25 26.39
N CYS A 34 -14.83 43.73 26.69
CA CYS A 34 -14.45 43.44 28.07
C CYS A 34 -14.13 44.71 28.85
N ILE A 35 -13.50 45.69 28.21
CA ILE A 35 -13.23 47.02 28.78
C ILE A 35 -14.54 47.72 29.14
N SER A 36 -15.49 47.81 28.19
CA SER A 36 -16.77 48.47 28.41
C SER A 36 -17.64 47.82 29.49
N ARG A 37 -17.36 46.56 29.85
CA ARG A 37 -18.05 45.80 30.90
C ARG A 37 -17.31 45.82 32.25
N GLY A 38 -16.19 46.53 32.36
CA GLY A 38 -15.37 46.52 33.58
C GLY A 38 -14.64 45.21 33.86
N ALA A 39 -14.57 44.30 32.87
CA ALA A 39 -13.96 42.96 33.00
C ALA A 39 -12.67 42.84 32.17
N ALA A 40 -11.89 43.92 32.09
CA ALA A 40 -10.64 43.96 31.31
C ALA A 40 -9.58 42.99 31.88
N ALA A 41 -9.51 42.87 33.22
CA ALA A 41 -8.57 42.01 33.92
C ALA A 41 -8.76 40.51 33.59
N ASP A 42 -10.00 40.09 33.37
CA ASP A 42 -10.34 38.70 33.04
C ASP A 42 -10.30 38.42 31.53
N CYS A 43 -9.96 39.42 30.70
CA CYS A 43 -9.93 39.27 29.26
C CYS A 43 -8.66 38.51 28.83
N LYS A 44 -8.80 37.21 28.58
CA LYS A 44 -7.70 36.34 28.10
C LYS A 44 -8.11 35.47 26.92
N ARG A 45 -7.14 35.03 26.11
CA ARG A 45 -7.37 34.02 25.05
C ARG A 45 -7.17 32.61 25.60
N GLU A 46 -7.81 31.64 24.98
CA GLU A 46 -7.65 30.21 25.31
C GLU A 46 -6.22 29.76 24.95
N VAL A 47 -5.59 28.99 25.84
CA VAL A 47 -4.29 28.36 25.58
C VAL A 47 -4.51 27.01 24.91
N VAL A 48 -4.00 26.84 23.70
CA VAL A 48 -4.22 25.63 22.88
C VAL A 48 -2.90 25.02 22.41
N LEU A 49 -2.92 23.72 22.13
CA LEU A 49 -1.84 23.01 21.46
C LEU A 49 -2.07 23.05 19.95
N VAL A 50 -1.15 23.66 19.20
CA VAL A 50 -1.17 23.71 17.73
C VAL A 50 0.07 23.01 17.21
N ARG A 51 -0.11 21.92 16.46
CA ARG A 51 1.00 21.09 15.92
C ARG A 51 2.04 20.70 17.00
N GLY A 52 1.56 20.33 18.18
CA GLY A 52 2.40 19.91 19.31
C GLY A 52 3.07 21.05 20.09
N ARG A 53 2.94 22.31 19.65
CA ARG A 53 3.46 23.49 20.39
C ARG A 53 2.33 24.19 21.13
N VAL A 54 2.55 24.53 22.40
CA VAL A 54 1.63 25.36 23.18
C VAL A 54 1.65 26.76 22.58
N ARG A 55 0.49 27.26 22.14
CA ARG A 55 0.31 28.65 21.75
C ARG A 55 -0.59 29.34 22.75
N THR A 56 0.01 30.20 23.56
CA THR A 56 -0.67 31.32 24.21
C THR A 56 -0.64 32.48 23.21
N ALA A 57 -1.68 33.31 23.21
CA ALA A 57 -1.54 34.63 22.62
C ALA A 57 -1.09 35.57 23.73
N ASP A 58 0.21 35.75 23.81
CA ASP A 58 0.88 36.95 24.30
C ASP A 58 0.75 37.26 25.80
N ILE A 59 1.63 36.64 26.61
CA ILE A 59 2.23 37.40 27.72
C ILE A 59 3.38 38.20 27.07
N PRO A 60 3.38 39.54 27.10
CA PRO A 60 4.51 40.32 26.62
C PRO A 60 5.80 39.84 27.32
N GLY A 61 6.78 39.36 26.55
CA GLY A 61 8.07 38.88 27.07
C GLY A 61 8.24 37.36 27.24
N SER A 62 7.25 36.52 26.89
CA SER A 62 7.43 35.05 26.99
C SER A 62 7.93 34.38 25.71
N SER A 63 8.04 35.12 24.60
CA SER A 63 8.69 34.62 23.38
C SER A 63 10.12 35.12 23.38
N PRO A 64 11.14 34.24 23.34
CA PRO A 64 12.53 34.66 23.33
C PRO A 64 12.78 35.60 22.16
N THR A 65 13.54 36.65 22.43
CA THR A 65 13.96 37.63 21.43
C THR A 65 14.81 36.95 20.35
N ILE A 66 14.91 37.57 19.18
CA ILE A 66 15.76 37.08 18.09
C ILE A 66 17.20 36.89 18.58
N ALA A 67 17.69 37.78 19.44
CA ALA A 67 19.03 37.68 20.03
C ALA A 67 19.20 36.43 20.90
N GLU A 68 18.22 36.12 21.76
CA GLU A 68 18.23 34.91 22.60
C GLU A 68 18.15 33.63 21.75
N LEU A 69 17.35 33.64 20.68
CA LEU A 69 17.27 32.51 19.73
C LEU A 69 18.58 32.28 18.98
N LEU A 70 19.28 33.34 18.59
CA LEU A 70 20.59 33.23 17.95
C LEU A 70 21.64 32.67 18.91
N LEU A 71 21.60 33.08 20.19
CA LEU A 71 22.48 32.56 21.23
C LEU A 71 22.23 31.06 21.48
N GLU A 72 20.96 30.65 21.57
CA GLU A 72 20.60 29.25 21.75
C GLU A 72 20.94 28.41 20.52
N ASN A 73 20.76 28.94 19.30
CA ASN A 73 21.19 28.26 18.08
C ASN A 73 22.71 28.03 18.06
N ALA A 74 23.51 29.00 18.50
CA ALA A 74 24.96 28.82 18.60
C ALA A 74 25.33 27.74 19.63
N ARG A 75 24.69 27.76 20.80
CA ARG A 75 24.90 26.75 21.86
C ARG A 75 24.50 25.34 21.40
N LEU A 76 23.38 25.21 20.70
CA LEU A 76 22.92 23.94 20.14
C LEU A 76 23.84 23.42 19.03
N ALA A 77 24.34 24.31 18.17
CA ALA A 77 25.30 23.94 17.13
C ALA A 77 26.58 23.36 17.74
N GLU A 78 27.12 23.97 18.79
CA GLU A 78 28.30 23.45 19.51
C GLU A 78 28.04 22.08 20.14
N LEU A 79 26.86 21.88 20.74
CA LEU A 79 26.47 20.58 21.31
C LEU A 79 26.38 19.48 20.25
N VAL A 80 25.82 19.77 19.08
CA VAL A 80 25.71 18.82 17.96
C VAL A 80 27.08 18.49 17.37
N SER A 81 27.95 19.49 17.21
CA SER A 81 29.32 19.25 16.75
C SER A 81 30.11 18.39 17.75
N ARG A 82 29.89 18.59 19.05
CA ARG A 82 30.52 17.78 20.10
C ARG A 82 29.98 16.35 20.17
N SER A 83 28.68 16.14 19.95
CA SER A 83 28.10 14.79 19.91
C SER A 83 28.63 13.98 18.72
N GLN A 84 28.77 14.60 17.55
CA GLN A 84 29.36 13.98 16.36
C GLN A 84 30.82 13.51 16.58
N ALA A 85 31.58 14.17 17.45
CA ALA A 85 32.96 13.76 17.77
C ALA A 85 33.04 12.58 18.77
N THR A 86 32.00 12.34 19.56
CA THR A 86 31.92 11.23 20.53
C THR A 86 31.16 10.00 20.00
N GLU A 87 30.52 10.09 18.85
CA GLU A 87 29.74 8.99 18.23
C GLU A 87 30.60 8.01 17.43
N SER A 88 31.65 7.47 18.05
CA SER A 88 32.30 6.23 17.57
C SER A 88 31.64 4.96 18.15
N SER A 89 30.41 5.05 18.70
CA SER A 89 29.66 3.89 19.19
C SER A 89 28.20 3.80 18.71
N TYR A 90 27.84 4.46 17.61
CA TYR A 90 26.68 4.00 16.87
C TYR A 90 27.07 2.69 16.20
N ALA A 91 26.62 1.57 16.78
CA ALA A 91 26.47 0.32 16.05
C ALA A 91 25.94 0.66 14.65
N PRO A 92 26.50 0.05 13.58
CA PRO A 92 26.22 0.50 12.23
C PRO A 92 24.71 0.47 12.08
N ALA A 93 24.13 1.60 11.69
CA ALA A 93 22.88 1.56 10.98
C ALA A 93 23.19 0.71 9.73
N VAL A 94 23.09 -0.61 9.87
CA VAL A 94 22.87 -1.49 8.73
C VAL A 94 21.73 -0.80 8.00
N ASP A 95 21.99 -0.35 6.78
CA ASP A 95 20.98 0.31 5.97
C ASP A 95 19.73 -0.55 6.09
N LEU A 96 18.70 -0.02 6.75
CA LEU A 96 17.51 -0.82 7.09
C LEU A 96 16.94 -1.41 5.81
N THR A 97 17.08 -0.69 4.69
CA THR A 97 16.77 -1.15 3.34
C THR A 97 17.58 -2.41 2.99
N GLU A 98 18.91 -2.35 3.03
CA GLU A 98 19.79 -3.49 2.75
C GLU A 98 19.53 -4.68 3.69
N TYR A 99 19.25 -4.44 4.97
CA TYR A 99 18.87 -5.49 5.93
C TYR A 99 17.56 -6.17 5.56
N TYR A 100 16.51 -5.39 5.24
CA TYR A 100 15.21 -5.94 4.87
C TYR A 100 15.24 -6.59 3.48
N GLU A 101 15.95 -6.02 2.52
CA GLU A 101 16.18 -6.62 1.20
C GLU A 101 16.90 -7.95 1.33
N LYS A 102 18.00 -8.01 2.07
CA LYS A 102 18.74 -9.26 2.29
C LYS A 102 17.87 -10.31 2.96
N ARG A 103 17.10 -9.93 3.99
CA ARG A 103 16.13 -10.84 4.63
C ARG A 103 15.02 -11.28 3.70
N LEU A 104 14.52 -10.39 2.83
CA LEU A 104 13.52 -10.72 1.82
C LEU A 104 14.08 -11.71 0.81
N TYR A 105 15.27 -11.47 0.25
CA TYR A 105 15.93 -12.39 -0.68
C TYR A 105 16.20 -13.75 -0.04
N GLU A 106 16.69 -13.79 1.20
CA GLU A 106 16.90 -15.02 1.94
C GLU A 106 15.60 -15.77 2.26
N ALA A 107 14.51 -15.05 2.54
CA ALA A 107 13.20 -15.65 2.76
C ALA A 107 12.58 -16.19 1.47
N VAL A 108 12.60 -15.38 0.39
CA VAL A 108 12.13 -15.75 -0.95
C VAL A 108 12.90 -16.96 -1.49
N GLY A 109 14.21 -17.02 -1.26
CA GLY A 109 15.05 -18.16 -1.64
C GLY A 109 14.71 -19.46 -0.87
N ARG A 110 14.15 -19.36 0.34
CA ARG A 110 13.71 -20.52 1.15
C ARG A 110 12.28 -20.97 0.82
N THR A 111 11.45 -20.10 0.24
CA THR A 111 10.09 -20.41 -0.20
C THR A 111 10.02 -20.85 -1.67
N CYS A 112 11.11 -21.42 -2.21
CA CYS A 112 11.14 -21.90 -3.59
C CYS A 112 10.18 -23.09 -3.75
N GLU A 113 8.92 -22.79 -4.04
CA GLU A 113 7.95 -23.78 -4.46
C GLU A 113 8.38 -24.32 -5.83
N PRO A 114 8.51 -25.65 -5.99
CA PRO A 114 8.93 -26.22 -7.25
C PRO A 114 7.93 -25.85 -8.35
N ARG A 115 8.44 -25.29 -9.46
CA ARG A 115 7.63 -25.02 -10.65
C ARG A 115 6.96 -26.32 -11.08
N THR A 116 5.64 -26.30 -11.19
CA THR A 116 4.86 -27.49 -11.58
C THR A 116 4.84 -27.71 -13.09
N VAL A 117 5.34 -26.75 -13.87
CA VAL A 117 5.34 -26.77 -15.33
C VAL A 117 6.75 -26.48 -15.82
N ALA A 118 7.35 -27.45 -16.51
CA ALA A 118 8.65 -27.32 -17.17
C ALA A 118 8.53 -27.41 -18.69
N SER A 119 7.47 -28.04 -19.18
CA SER A 119 7.18 -28.25 -20.59
C SER A 119 5.69 -28.08 -20.88
N THR A 120 5.33 -27.98 -22.16
CA THR A 120 3.94 -27.86 -22.60
C THR A 120 3.07 -29.05 -22.17
N ASN A 121 3.66 -30.24 -21.98
CA ASN A 121 2.93 -31.44 -21.55
C ASN A 121 2.48 -31.39 -20.09
N ASP A 122 3.09 -30.53 -19.27
CA ASP A 122 2.77 -30.38 -17.86
C ASP A 122 1.60 -29.39 -17.64
N ILE A 123 1.19 -28.69 -18.70
CA ILE A 123 0.16 -27.64 -18.64
C ILE A 123 -1.23 -28.28 -18.61
N ALA A 124 -2.00 -27.95 -17.59
CA ALA A 124 -3.42 -28.30 -17.53
C ALA A 124 -4.22 -27.28 -18.37
N PHE A 125 -4.35 -27.53 -19.68
CA PHE A 125 -5.05 -26.62 -20.58
C PHE A 125 -6.56 -26.51 -20.26
N PRO A 126 -7.11 -25.29 -20.18
CA PRO A 126 -8.56 -25.11 -20.03
C PRO A 126 -9.28 -25.42 -21.35
N THR A 127 -10.54 -25.83 -21.26
CA THR A 127 -11.47 -25.80 -22.40
C THR A 127 -11.99 -24.37 -22.62
N GLN A 128 -12.56 -24.08 -23.79
CA GLN A 128 -13.16 -22.77 -24.09
C GLN A 128 -14.21 -22.35 -23.06
N ASP A 129 -15.09 -23.26 -22.67
CA ASP A 129 -16.15 -22.95 -21.69
C ASP A 129 -15.59 -22.75 -20.28
N CYS A 130 -14.52 -23.47 -19.94
CA CYS A 130 -13.81 -23.29 -18.68
C CYS A 130 -13.20 -21.88 -18.65
N SER A 131 -12.33 -21.56 -19.61
CA SER A 131 -11.65 -20.27 -19.64
C SER A 131 -12.61 -19.08 -19.73
N ARG A 132 -13.72 -19.20 -20.46
CA ARG A 132 -14.76 -18.16 -20.51
C ARG A 132 -15.30 -17.85 -19.12
N ARG A 133 -15.72 -18.87 -18.34
CA ARG A 133 -16.24 -18.68 -16.98
C ARG A 133 -15.22 -18.02 -16.06
N PHE A 134 -13.96 -18.42 -16.16
CA PHE A 134 -12.89 -17.84 -15.35
C PHE A 134 -12.63 -16.37 -15.72
N ILE A 135 -12.66 -16.01 -17.00
CA ILE A 135 -12.46 -14.61 -17.44
C ILE A 135 -13.66 -13.74 -17.05
N GLU A 136 -14.89 -14.22 -17.23
CA GLU A 136 -16.10 -13.53 -16.77
C GLU A 136 -16.07 -13.29 -15.26
N PHE A 137 -15.65 -14.31 -14.50
CA PHE A 137 -15.45 -14.16 -13.05
C PHE A 137 -14.36 -13.13 -12.73
N ALA A 138 -13.23 -13.17 -13.44
CA ALA A 138 -12.11 -12.26 -13.23
C ALA A 138 -12.49 -10.80 -13.51
N ASP A 139 -13.27 -10.54 -14.56
CA ASP A 139 -13.74 -9.19 -14.90
C ASP A 139 -14.55 -8.57 -13.75
N VAL A 140 -15.44 -9.37 -13.16
CA VAL A 140 -16.29 -8.90 -12.06
C VAL A 140 -15.53 -8.80 -10.73
N TRP A 141 -14.70 -9.78 -10.40
CA TRP A 141 -14.23 -9.97 -9.02
C TRP A 141 -12.75 -9.68 -8.78
N THR A 142 -11.91 -9.75 -9.83
CA THR A 142 -10.45 -9.59 -9.66
C THR A 142 -9.90 -8.36 -10.38
N SER A 143 -10.61 -7.81 -11.35
CA SER A 143 -10.18 -6.67 -12.17
C SER A 143 -9.72 -5.46 -11.34
N TRP A 144 -10.48 -5.12 -10.30
CA TRP A 144 -10.22 -3.99 -9.41
C TRP A 144 -8.94 -4.10 -8.59
N VAL A 145 -8.39 -5.32 -8.45
CA VAL A 145 -7.19 -5.54 -7.64
C VAL A 145 -5.93 -5.09 -8.38
N HIS A 146 -5.91 -5.21 -9.71
CA HIS A 146 -4.72 -4.94 -10.52
C HIS A 146 -4.89 -3.83 -11.56
N PHE A 147 -6.08 -3.65 -12.15
CA PHE A 147 -6.33 -2.73 -13.28
C PHE A 147 -5.31 -2.82 -14.43
N ALA A 148 -4.69 -4.00 -14.59
CA ALA A 148 -3.55 -4.20 -15.49
C ALA A 148 -3.92 -4.08 -16.98
N PHE A 149 -5.17 -4.36 -17.36
CA PHE A 149 -5.63 -4.35 -18.74
C PHE A 149 -7.13 -4.08 -18.82
N PHE A 150 -7.61 -3.80 -20.03
CA PHE A 150 -9.01 -3.54 -20.32
C PHE A 150 -9.73 -4.86 -20.66
N PHE A 151 -10.61 -5.32 -19.76
CA PHE A 151 -11.31 -6.60 -19.91
C PHE A 151 -12.16 -6.75 -21.17
N PRO A 152 -12.90 -5.73 -21.64
CA PRO A 152 -13.66 -5.87 -22.89
C PRO A 152 -12.78 -6.19 -24.10
N GLU A 153 -11.57 -5.63 -24.19
CA GLU A 153 -10.60 -6.02 -25.23
C GLU A 153 -10.15 -7.47 -25.03
N PHE A 154 -9.82 -7.83 -23.79
CA PHE A 154 -9.33 -9.16 -23.44
C PHE A 154 -10.37 -10.28 -23.71
N HIS A 155 -11.66 -10.00 -23.52
CA HIS A 155 -12.76 -10.89 -23.91
C HIS A 155 -12.78 -11.12 -25.44
N HIS A 156 -12.59 -10.08 -26.25
CA HIS A 156 -12.51 -10.22 -27.70
C HIS A 156 -11.27 -11.03 -28.12
N GLU A 157 -10.10 -10.77 -27.51
CA GLU A 157 -8.87 -11.54 -27.74
C GLU A 157 -9.10 -13.03 -27.43
N HIS A 158 -9.77 -13.35 -26.32
CA HIS A 158 -10.12 -14.71 -25.92
C HIS A 158 -11.05 -15.40 -26.93
N GLU A 159 -12.16 -14.77 -27.30
CA GLU A 159 -13.09 -15.37 -28.25
C GLU A 159 -12.43 -15.53 -29.64
N HIS A 160 -11.57 -14.59 -30.04
CA HIS A 160 -10.80 -14.69 -31.27
C HIS A 160 -9.82 -15.89 -31.24
N PHE A 161 -9.10 -16.09 -30.14
CA PHE A 161 -8.19 -17.23 -29.96
C PHE A 161 -8.93 -18.57 -30.12
N TRP A 162 -10.11 -18.71 -29.51
CA TRP A 162 -10.89 -19.94 -29.61
C TRP A 162 -11.59 -20.10 -30.97
N ALA A 163 -12.00 -19.00 -31.61
CA ALA A 163 -12.52 -19.04 -32.98
C ALA A 163 -11.49 -19.55 -34.00
N GLN A 164 -10.19 -19.37 -33.72
CA GLN A 164 -9.09 -19.92 -34.51
C GLN A 164 -8.74 -21.39 -34.17
N GLY A 165 -9.54 -22.05 -33.35
CA GLY A 165 -9.36 -23.46 -32.98
C GLY A 165 -8.55 -23.69 -31.71
N GLY A 166 -8.17 -22.65 -30.96
CA GLY A 166 -7.57 -22.80 -29.62
C GLY A 166 -6.16 -23.41 -29.62
N SER A 167 -5.35 -23.12 -30.65
CA SER A 167 -3.98 -23.63 -30.74
C SER A 167 -3.02 -22.86 -29.83
N PHE A 168 -2.83 -23.37 -28.62
CA PHE A 168 -1.89 -22.80 -27.64
C PHE A 168 -0.42 -22.81 -28.10
N LEU A 169 -0.05 -23.70 -29.02
CA LEU A 169 1.32 -23.78 -29.54
C LEU A 169 1.69 -22.64 -30.48
N SER A 170 0.71 -22.05 -31.16
CA SER A 170 0.91 -21.00 -32.17
C SER A 170 0.52 -19.60 -31.69
N ALA A 171 -0.05 -19.49 -30.50
CA ALA A 171 -0.44 -18.20 -29.93
C ALA A 171 0.78 -17.44 -29.37
N ASP A 172 0.65 -16.12 -29.27
CA ASP A 172 1.67 -15.25 -28.69
C ASP A 172 1.98 -15.68 -27.23
N PRO A 173 3.24 -16.06 -26.92
CA PRO A 173 3.63 -16.44 -25.57
C PRO A 173 3.31 -15.37 -24.53
N LEU A 174 3.49 -14.08 -24.84
CA LEU A 174 3.26 -13.03 -23.85
C LEU A 174 1.76 -12.80 -23.60
N TRP A 175 0.91 -13.01 -24.60
CA TRP A 175 -0.54 -13.08 -24.40
C TRP A 175 -0.94 -14.27 -23.54
N LEU A 176 -0.38 -15.46 -23.81
CA LEU A 176 -0.62 -16.66 -23.01
C LEU A 176 -0.17 -16.49 -21.55
N ALA A 177 0.92 -15.75 -21.31
CA ALA A 177 1.36 -15.41 -19.96
C ALA A 177 0.29 -14.61 -19.20
N VAL A 178 -0.27 -13.56 -19.82
CA VAL A 178 -1.38 -12.80 -19.23
C VAL A 178 -2.60 -13.68 -19.04
N TYR A 179 -2.95 -14.49 -20.04
CA TYR A 179 -4.09 -15.38 -19.99
C TYR A 179 -4.04 -16.35 -18.81
N PHE A 180 -2.95 -17.11 -18.65
CA PHE A 180 -2.81 -18.02 -17.52
C PHE A 180 -2.67 -17.29 -16.17
N ALA A 181 -2.10 -16.08 -16.15
CA ALA A 181 -2.07 -15.26 -14.94
C ALA A 181 -3.49 -14.88 -14.48
N VAL A 182 -4.37 -14.49 -15.40
CA VAL A 182 -5.77 -14.15 -15.11
C VAL A 182 -6.53 -15.37 -14.58
N LEU A 183 -6.39 -16.52 -15.24
CA LEU A 183 -7.01 -17.76 -14.79
C LEU A 183 -6.54 -18.17 -13.38
N ALA A 184 -5.23 -18.08 -13.12
CA ALA A 184 -4.66 -18.36 -11.79
C ALA A 184 -5.15 -17.37 -10.73
N SER A 185 -5.30 -16.10 -11.08
CA SER A 185 -5.82 -15.05 -10.18
C SER A 185 -7.26 -15.33 -9.79
N ALA A 186 -8.12 -15.67 -10.74
CA ALA A 186 -9.52 -15.99 -10.49
C ALA A 186 -9.69 -17.15 -9.48
N LEU A 187 -8.87 -18.21 -9.57
CA LEU A 187 -8.90 -19.32 -8.59
C LEU A 187 -8.66 -18.89 -7.14
N GLY A 188 -7.93 -17.78 -6.93
CA GLY A 188 -7.70 -17.23 -5.60
C GLY A 188 -8.95 -16.59 -4.97
N PHE A 189 -9.97 -16.27 -5.77
CA PHE A 189 -11.18 -15.56 -5.34
C PHE A 189 -12.47 -16.36 -5.53
N MET A 190 -12.46 -17.38 -6.40
CA MET A 190 -13.61 -18.26 -6.59
C MET A 190 -13.92 -19.10 -5.34
N SER A 191 -15.21 -19.35 -5.13
CA SER A 191 -15.68 -20.32 -4.12
C SER A 191 -15.42 -21.76 -4.58
N GLU A 192 -15.44 -22.72 -3.65
CA GLU A 192 -15.34 -24.15 -4.00
C GLU A 192 -16.53 -24.61 -4.86
N GLU A 193 -17.71 -23.99 -4.71
CA GLU A 193 -18.90 -24.29 -5.52
C GLU A 193 -18.73 -23.82 -6.96
N ASP A 194 -18.27 -22.59 -7.17
CA ASP A 194 -18.03 -22.05 -8.51
C ASP A 194 -16.91 -22.82 -9.21
N PHE A 195 -15.88 -23.20 -8.46
CA PHE A 195 -14.79 -24.02 -8.95
C PHE A 195 -15.30 -25.39 -9.43
N ALA A 196 -16.15 -26.07 -8.65
CA ALA A 196 -16.71 -27.37 -9.02
C ALA A 196 -17.56 -27.31 -10.32
N LYS A 197 -18.22 -26.17 -10.59
CA LYS A 197 -19.04 -25.96 -11.80
C LYS A 197 -18.25 -25.43 -13.00
N SER A 198 -16.99 -25.06 -12.81
CA SER A 198 -16.20 -24.35 -13.83
C SER A 198 -15.77 -25.21 -15.03
N GLY A 199 -15.70 -26.54 -14.86
CA GLY A 199 -15.07 -27.44 -15.83
C GLY A 199 -13.55 -27.39 -15.80
N ALA A 200 -12.97 -27.06 -14.65
CA ALA A 200 -11.54 -27.04 -14.41
C ALA A 200 -10.86 -28.39 -14.77
N PRO A 201 -9.68 -28.36 -15.40
CA PRO A 201 -8.97 -29.58 -15.82
C PRO A 201 -8.36 -30.38 -14.68
N LEU A 202 -8.24 -29.80 -13.48
CA LEU A 202 -7.78 -30.49 -12.27
C LEU A 202 -8.81 -30.35 -11.16
N SER A 203 -8.99 -31.40 -10.36
CA SER A 203 -9.96 -31.44 -9.26
C SER A 203 -9.54 -30.64 -8.02
N SER A 204 -8.25 -30.31 -7.90
CA SER A 204 -7.74 -29.53 -6.76
C SER A 204 -7.51 -28.08 -7.19
N ARG A 205 -8.23 -27.15 -6.57
CA ARG A 205 -8.09 -25.70 -6.79
C ARG A 205 -6.65 -25.25 -6.55
N SER A 206 -6.06 -25.65 -5.43
CA SER A 206 -4.68 -25.31 -5.07
C SER A 206 -3.64 -25.85 -6.07
N ALA A 207 -3.82 -27.10 -6.53
CA ALA A 207 -2.93 -27.68 -7.54
C ALA A 207 -3.06 -26.96 -8.88
N LEU A 208 -4.28 -26.60 -9.29
CA LEU A 208 -4.53 -25.86 -10.51
C LEU A 208 -3.99 -24.43 -10.46
N THR A 209 -4.13 -23.74 -9.32
CA THR A 209 -3.56 -22.42 -9.12
C THR A 209 -2.05 -22.47 -9.31
N ARG A 210 -1.36 -23.46 -8.73
CA ARG A 210 0.08 -23.67 -8.90
C ARG A 210 0.45 -24.00 -10.36
N ASN A 211 -0.36 -24.82 -11.03
CA ASN A 211 -0.16 -25.17 -12.43
C ASN A 211 -0.27 -23.96 -13.36
N TRP A 212 -1.37 -23.21 -13.28
CA TRP A 212 -1.58 -22.02 -14.12
C TRP A 212 -0.64 -20.87 -13.77
N PHE A 213 -0.29 -20.69 -12.49
CA PHE A 213 0.77 -19.76 -12.08
C PHE A 213 2.11 -20.13 -12.72
N SER A 214 2.53 -21.39 -12.62
CA SER A 214 3.77 -21.88 -13.26
C SER A 214 3.70 -21.80 -14.79
N THR A 215 2.52 -21.99 -15.37
CA THR A 215 2.28 -21.86 -16.81
C THR A 215 2.47 -20.42 -17.29
N ALA A 216 1.97 -19.44 -16.54
CA ALA A 216 2.19 -18.03 -16.84
C ALA A 216 3.69 -17.68 -16.83
N LEU A 217 4.44 -18.18 -15.85
CA LEU A 217 5.90 -18.02 -15.80
C LEU A 217 6.60 -18.72 -16.96
N PHE A 218 6.18 -19.94 -17.32
CA PHE A 218 6.71 -20.67 -18.47
C PHE A 218 6.55 -19.87 -19.76
N TYR A 219 5.40 -19.22 -19.97
CA TYR A 219 5.16 -18.40 -21.15
C TYR A 219 5.86 -17.03 -21.11
N LEU A 220 6.09 -16.45 -19.93
CA LEU A 220 6.98 -15.30 -19.78
C LEU A 220 8.41 -15.65 -20.21
N ASP A 221 8.93 -16.79 -19.77
CA ASP A 221 10.26 -17.27 -20.16
C ASP A 221 10.33 -17.54 -21.67
N LYS A 222 9.28 -18.15 -22.25
CA LYS A 222 9.16 -18.35 -23.71
C LYS A 222 9.09 -17.05 -24.51
N GLY A 223 8.52 -16.00 -23.93
CA GLY A 223 8.47 -14.65 -24.52
C GLY A 223 9.72 -13.81 -24.24
N GLU A 224 10.78 -14.40 -23.70
CA GLU A 224 12.07 -13.74 -23.41
C GLU A 224 11.91 -12.42 -22.63
N PHE A 225 11.05 -12.41 -21.61
CA PHE A 225 10.60 -11.19 -20.93
C PHE A 225 11.72 -10.32 -20.31
N LEU A 226 12.89 -10.91 -20.04
CA LEU A 226 14.07 -10.18 -19.55
C LEU A 226 14.83 -9.44 -20.65
N GLN A 227 14.69 -9.87 -21.90
CA GLN A 227 15.35 -9.28 -23.06
C GLN A 227 14.41 -8.32 -23.80
N GLN A 228 13.11 -8.61 -23.82
CA GLN A 228 12.12 -7.84 -24.57
C GLN A 228 11.18 -7.07 -23.63
N SER A 229 11.24 -5.74 -23.72
CA SER A 229 10.29 -4.87 -23.00
C SER A 229 8.94 -4.88 -23.71
N HIS A 230 7.92 -5.46 -23.08
CA HIS A 230 6.56 -5.51 -23.62
C HIS A 230 5.52 -5.29 -22.51
N ILE A 231 4.42 -4.59 -22.81
CA ILE A 231 3.39 -4.26 -21.82
C ILE A 231 2.76 -5.52 -21.18
N ARG A 232 2.59 -6.60 -21.97
CA ARG A 232 2.02 -7.86 -21.48
C ARG A 232 2.87 -8.52 -20.39
N VAL A 233 4.18 -8.27 -20.35
CA VAL A 233 5.06 -8.74 -19.26
C VAL A 233 4.65 -8.08 -17.95
N VAL A 234 4.50 -6.75 -17.96
CA VAL A 234 4.07 -5.99 -16.78
C VAL A 234 2.68 -6.43 -16.34
N GLN A 235 1.75 -6.60 -17.30
CA GLN A 235 0.40 -7.05 -17.03
C GLN A 235 0.37 -8.42 -16.35
N ALA A 236 1.11 -9.40 -16.88
CA ALA A 236 1.20 -10.73 -16.29
C ALA A 236 1.79 -10.68 -14.87
N ILE A 237 2.89 -9.94 -14.67
CA ILE A 237 3.54 -9.83 -13.35
C ILE A 237 2.60 -9.21 -12.31
N VAL A 238 1.89 -8.13 -12.66
CA VAL A 238 0.96 -7.46 -11.73
C VAL A 238 -0.18 -8.42 -11.34
N VAL A 239 -0.73 -9.15 -12.30
CA VAL A 239 -1.82 -10.11 -12.05
C VAL A 239 -1.32 -11.29 -11.18
N LEU A 240 -0.12 -11.81 -11.46
CA LEU A 240 0.49 -12.89 -10.69
C LEU A 240 0.80 -12.49 -9.23
N GLY A 241 1.11 -11.21 -8.98
CA GLY A 241 1.29 -10.68 -7.63
C GLY A 241 0.10 -10.96 -6.71
N ASN A 242 -1.13 -10.96 -7.24
CA ASN A 242 -2.35 -11.26 -6.49
C ASN A 242 -2.48 -12.74 -6.10
N VAL A 243 -1.83 -13.64 -6.85
CA VAL A 243 -1.86 -15.08 -6.58
C VAL A 243 -0.91 -15.43 -5.43
N VAL A 244 0.28 -14.83 -5.43
CA VAL A 244 1.32 -15.07 -4.41
C VAL A 244 0.89 -14.57 -3.04
N SER A 245 0.25 -13.40 -2.97
CA SER A 245 -0.19 -12.81 -1.69
C SER A 245 -1.20 -13.68 -0.95
N LYS A 246 -2.10 -14.36 -1.67
CA LYS A 246 -3.12 -15.24 -1.08
C LYS A 246 -2.60 -16.61 -0.64
N ASN A 247 -1.63 -17.18 -1.36
CA ASN A 247 -1.03 -18.45 -0.93
C ASN A 247 -0.23 -18.29 0.37
N SER A 248 0.34 -17.10 0.62
CA SER A 248 1.10 -16.82 1.84
C SER A 248 0.21 -16.68 3.10
N THR A 249 -1.04 -16.22 2.97
CA THR A 249 -1.98 -16.11 4.11
C THR A 249 -2.43 -17.48 4.63
N TYR A 250 -2.61 -18.48 3.77
CA TYR A 250 -2.94 -19.84 4.23
C TYR A 250 -1.83 -20.48 5.07
N TYR A 251 -0.56 -20.16 4.80
CA TYR A 251 0.58 -20.70 5.55
C TYR A 251 0.71 -20.11 6.97
N ILE A 252 0.43 -18.80 7.13
CA ILE A 252 0.52 -18.14 8.44
C ILE A 252 -0.56 -18.68 9.40
N ASP A 253 -1.78 -18.92 8.90
CA ASP A 253 -2.86 -19.49 9.72
C ASP A 253 -2.55 -20.93 10.15
N THR A 254 -1.97 -21.76 9.27
CA THR A 254 -1.58 -23.13 9.63
C THR A 254 -0.41 -23.23 10.61
N MET A 255 0.49 -22.24 10.66
CA MET A 255 1.59 -22.21 11.65
C MET A 255 1.15 -21.67 13.02
N SER A 256 0.00 -21.01 13.11
CA SER A 256 -0.58 -20.54 14.38
C SER A 256 -1.43 -21.60 15.10
N ALA A 257 -1.70 -22.73 14.44
CA ALA A 257 -2.58 -23.80 14.91
C ALA A 257 -1.82 -25.06 15.40
N ASN A 258 -0.48 -25.02 15.48
CA ASN A 258 0.35 -26.09 16.03
C ASN A 258 1.13 -25.61 17.26
#